data_AF-A0A914WRS7-F1
#
_entry.id   AF-A0A914WRS7-F1
#
_cell.length_a   1.000
_cell.length_b   1.000
_cell.length_c   1.000
_cell.angle_alpha   90.00
_cell.angle_beta   90.00
_cell.angle_gamma   90.00
#
_symmetry.space_group_name_H-M   'P 1'
#
loop_
_entity.id
_entity.type
_entity.pdbx_description
1 polymer ?
#
loop_
_entity_poly.entity_id
_entity_poly.type
_entity_poly.pdbx_seq_one_letter_code
_entity_poly.pdbx_strand_id
1 'polypeptide(L)'
;MKVLIFLAALLGACVASEKPASSKWDSLKVTWSINPFSSYAFATMPRDTRTDMMGFVKKDSFCNGNQPMGPYAGIRYWKGSDPAVMLIFDVNGIIAGIQTAVPKATWTPPPGPNV
;
A
#
# COMPACT_ATOMS: atom_id res chain seq x y z
N MET A 1 24.65 -32.04 42.21
CA MET A 1 25.38 -30.78 41.89
C MET A 1 25.59 -30.50 40.40
N LYS A 2 25.64 -31.49 39.51
CA LYS A 2 25.83 -31.25 38.06
C LYS A 2 24.58 -30.79 37.30
N VAL A 3 23.37 -31.09 37.80
CA VAL A 3 22.10 -30.78 37.12
C VAL A 3 21.64 -29.32 37.33
N LEU A 4 21.98 -28.71 38.48
CA LEU A 4 21.59 -27.32 38.78
C LEU A 4 22.40 -26.27 38.00
N ILE A 5 23.59 -26.62 37.51
CA ILE A 5 24.45 -25.69 36.75
C ILE A 5 23.93 -25.51 35.31
N PHE A 6 23.26 -26.52 34.74
CA PHE A 6 22.68 -26.43 33.39
C PHE A 6 21.41 -25.56 33.32
N LEU A 7 20.60 -25.52 34.38
CA LEU A 7 19.38 -24.70 34.39
C LEU A 7 19.67 -23.19 34.45
N ALA A 8 20.73 -22.80 35.15
CA ALA A 8 21.15 -21.39 35.24
C ALA A 8 21.72 -20.86 33.91
N ALA A 9 22.33 -21.73 33.09
CA ALA A 9 22.82 -21.36 31.76
C ALA A 9 21.68 -21.18 30.74
N LEU A 10 20.56 -21.90 30.88
CA LEU A 10 19.38 -21.72 30.02
C LEU A 10 18.56 -20.47 30.38
N LEU A 11 18.50 -20.08 31.66
CA LEU A 11 17.81 -18.84 32.06
C LEU A 11 18.65 -17.57 31.79
N GLY A 12 19.97 -17.67 31.80
CA GLY A 12 20.87 -16.51 31.57
C GLY A 12 20.99 -16.06 30.10
N ALA A 13 20.52 -16.86 29.14
CA ALA A 13 20.64 -16.56 27.71
C ALA A 13 19.46 -15.76 27.14
N CYS A 14 18.40 -15.50 27.92
CA CYS A 14 17.14 -14.96 27.37
C CYS A 14 17.00 -13.44 27.52
N VAL A 15 17.99 -12.73 28.06
CA VAL A 15 18.02 -11.26 28.03
C VAL A 15 19.00 -10.80 26.95
N ALA A 16 18.77 -11.26 25.73
CA ALA A 16 19.28 -10.52 24.58
C ALA A 16 18.58 -9.17 24.62
N SER A 17 19.37 -8.10 24.82
CA SER A 17 18.92 -6.73 24.61
C SER A 17 18.59 -6.59 23.13
N GLU A 18 17.37 -6.93 22.76
CA GLU A 18 16.79 -6.61 21.46
C GLU A 18 16.70 -5.09 21.43
N LYS A 19 17.77 -4.46 20.93
CA LYS A 19 17.70 -3.11 20.37
C LYS A 19 16.42 -3.12 19.54
N PRO A 20 15.38 -2.31 19.87
CA PRO A 20 14.11 -2.41 19.18
C PRO A 20 14.43 -2.30 17.70
N ALA A 21 14.16 -3.37 16.95
CA ALA A 21 14.43 -3.38 15.53
C ALA A 21 13.75 -2.12 15.00
N SER A 22 14.55 -1.16 14.51
CA SER A 22 14.05 0.08 13.95
C SER A 22 12.87 -0.30 13.09
N SER A 23 11.66 0.16 13.45
CA SER A 23 10.46 -0.28 12.76
C SER A 23 10.68 -0.01 11.29
N LYS A 24 10.83 -1.09 10.52
CA LYS A 24 11.01 -1.04 9.08
C LYS A 24 9.65 -0.68 8.52
N TRP A 25 9.33 0.62 8.51
CA TRP A 25 8.18 1.20 7.82
C TRP A 25 8.39 1.15 6.30
N ASP A 26 8.86 0.01 5.81
CA ASP A 26 9.33 -0.16 4.45
C ASP A 26 8.16 -0.37 3.50
N SER A 27 6.95 -0.61 4.00
CA SER A 27 5.80 -1.01 3.19
C SER A 27 4.58 -0.14 3.48
N LEU A 28 3.88 0.24 2.42
CA LEU A 28 2.58 0.88 2.53
C LEU A 28 1.56 -0.19 2.95
N LYS A 29 0.98 -0.02 4.14
CA LYS A 29 -0.08 -0.87 4.67
C LYS A 29 -1.41 -0.13 4.64
N VAL A 30 -2.48 -0.80 4.25
CA VAL A 30 -3.83 -0.24 4.25
C VAL A 30 -4.79 -1.12 5.02
N THR A 31 -6.00 -0.59 5.24
CA THR A 31 -7.12 -1.26 5.91
C THR A 31 -6.82 -1.56 7.38
N TRP A 32 -7.35 -0.70 8.23
CA TRP A 32 -7.32 -0.92 9.67
C TRP A 32 -8.31 -2.04 10.05
N SER A 33 -7.90 -2.93 10.95
CA SER A 33 -8.76 -4.00 11.48
C SER A 33 -8.27 -4.45 12.85
N ILE A 34 -9.21 -4.91 13.68
CA ILE A 34 -8.96 -5.47 15.01
C ILE A 34 -8.39 -6.90 14.92
N ASN A 35 -8.69 -7.63 13.84
CA ASN A 35 -8.21 -9.00 13.66
C ASN A 35 -6.90 -8.99 12.84
N PRO A 36 -5.71 -9.11 13.47
CA PRO A 36 -4.43 -9.06 12.77
C PRO A 36 -4.15 -10.28 11.90
N PHE A 37 -4.92 -11.37 12.04
CA PHE A 37 -4.77 -12.59 11.24
C PHE A 37 -5.61 -12.58 9.96
N SER A 38 -6.44 -11.55 9.77
CA SER A 38 -7.20 -11.40 8.54
C SER A 38 -6.28 -11.02 7.39
N SER A 39 -6.44 -11.65 6.23
CA SER A 39 -5.75 -11.27 4.99
C SER A 39 -6.07 -9.85 4.51
N TYR A 40 -7.12 -9.23 5.05
CA TYR A 40 -7.51 -7.85 4.76
C TYR A 40 -6.98 -6.84 5.77
N ALA A 41 -6.49 -7.28 6.93
CA ALA A 41 -5.96 -6.39 7.96
C ALA A 41 -4.52 -5.99 7.63
N PHE A 42 -4.22 -4.68 7.63
CA PHE A 42 -2.88 -4.16 7.33
C PHE A 42 -2.30 -4.75 6.03
N ALA A 43 -3.15 -4.78 5.01
CA ALA A 43 -2.82 -5.34 3.70
C ALA A 43 -1.65 -4.57 3.07
N THR A 44 -0.64 -5.30 2.59
CA THR A 44 0.52 -4.72 1.91
C THR A 44 0.12 -4.20 0.54
N MET A 45 0.58 -3.01 0.20
CA MET A 45 0.47 -2.45 -1.14
C MET A 45 1.74 -2.70 -1.96
N PRO A 46 1.61 -2.91 -3.28
CA PRO A 46 2.73 -3.01 -4.20
C PRO A 46 3.66 -1.79 -4.10
N ARG A 47 4.98 -2.02 -4.09
CA ARG A 47 5.99 -0.94 -4.16
C ARG A 47 6.55 -0.71 -5.55
N ASP A 48 6.53 -1.75 -6.37
CA ASP A 48 6.87 -1.64 -7.76
C ASP A 48 5.91 -2.45 -8.65
N THR A 49 5.86 -2.08 -9.92
CA THR A 49 5.02 -2.74 -10.91
C THR A 49 5.61 -4.05 -11.44
N ARG A 50 6.80 -4.46 -10.97
CA ARG A 50 7.59 -5.57 -11.52
C ARG A 50 7.44 -6.86 -10.71
N THR A 51 7.11 -6.75 -9.42
CA THR A 51 7.19 -7.87 -8.48
C THR A 51 5.84 -8.29 -7.90
N ASP A 52 4.92 -7.36 -7.66
CA ASP A 52 3.73 -7.68 -6.86
C ASP A 52 2.50 -6.85 -7.23
N MET A 53 1.93 -7.06 -8.42
CA MET A 53 0.69 -6.38 -8.83
C MET A 53 -0.57 -7.23 -8.58
N MET A 54 -0.52 -8.21 -7.67
CA MET A 54 -1.60 -9.20 -7.53
C MET A 54 -2.97 -8.56 -7.23
N GLY A 55 -3.91 -8.70 -8.17
CA GLY A 55 -5.25 -8.13 -8.08
C GLY A 55 -5.36 -6.65 -8.46
N PHE A 56 -4.27 -6.02 -8.92
CA PHE A 56 -4.27 -4.66 -9.46
C PHE A 56 -4.46 -4.66 -10.97
N VAL A 57 -5.30 -3.77 -11.45
CA VAL A 57 -5.56 -3.57 -12.87
C VAL A 57 -5.04 -2.18 -13.26
N LYS A 58 -4.24 -2.14 -14.33
CA LYS A 58 -3.75 -0.88 -14.90
C LYS A 58 -4.93 -0.06 -15.37
N LYS A 59 -4.95 1.24 -15.05
CA LYS A 59 -5.95 2.14 -15.62
C LYS A 59 -5.39 2.81 -16.86
N ASP A 60 -6.02 2.49 -17.98
CA ASP A 60 -5.63 2.94 -19.32
C ASP A 60 -5.58 4.46 -19.40
N SER A 61 -4.73 4.94 -20.31
CA SER A 61 -4.34 6.33 -20.53
C SER A 61 -5.45 7.19 -21.14
N PHE A 62 -6.73 6.87 -20.93
CA PHE A 62 -7.84 7.57 -21.57
C PHE A 62 -8.84 8.10 -20.54
N CYS A 63 -9.11 9.39 -20.63
CA CYS A 63 -10.32 9.97 -20.05
C CYS A 63 -11.52 9.53 -20.90
N ASN A 64 -12.70 9.47 -20.29
CA ASN A 64 -13.94 9.05 -20.94
C ASN A 64 -14.09 9.71 -22.34
N GLY A 65 -14.14 8.90 -23.41
CA GLY A 65 -14.26 9.39 -24.80
C GLY A 65 -12.95 9.50 -25.60
N ASN A 66 -12.04 8.53 -25.51
CA ASN A 66 -10.82 8.41 -26.33
C ASN A 66 -9.83 9.59 -26.20
N GLN A 67 -10.00 10.48 -25.24
CA GLN A 67 -9.07 11.58 -25.01
C GLN A 67 -7.83 11.03 -24.30
N PRO A 68 -6.63 11.12 -24.90
CA PRO A 68 -5.42 10.72 -24.21
C PRO A 68 -5.28 11.57 -22.95
N MET A 69 -5.00 10.89 -21.84
CA MET A 69 -4.68 11.56 -20.60
C MET A 69 -3.46 12.44 -20.80
N GLY A 70 -3.48 13.64 -20.20
CA GLY A 70 -2.34 14.54 -20.24
C GLY A 70 -1.07 13.87 -19.70
N PRO A 71 0.12 14.41 -20.03
CA PRO A 71 1.41 13.79 -19.72
C PRO A 71 1.64 13.57 -18.21
N TYR A 72 0.85 14.21 -17.36
CA TYR A 72 0.94 14.16 -15.90
C TYR A 72 0.11 13.04 -15.24
N ALA A 73 -0.60 12.22 -16.04
CA ALA A 73 -1.44 11.16 -15.49
C ALA A 73 -0.66 10.01 -14.83
N GLY A 74 0.59 9.80 -15.25
CA GLY A 74 1.45 8.73 -14.74
C GLY A 74 0.91 7.31 -15.02
N ILE A 75 1.62 6.31 -14.50
CA ILE A 75 1.19 4.91 -14.59
C ILE A 75 0.33 4.61 -13.36
N ARG A 76 -0.94 4.24 -13.55
CA ARG A 76 -1.89 4.09 -12.45
C ARG A 76 -2.50 2.70 -12.38
N TYR A 77 -2.72 2.21 -11.17
CA TYR A 77 -3.34 0.92 -10.92
C TYR A 77 -4.34 1.01 -9.76
N TRP A 78 -5.46 0.30 -9.88
CA TRP A 78 -6.44 0.12 -8.79
C TRP A 78 -6.58 -1.35 -8.43
N LYS A 79 -6.96 -1.66 -7.19
CA LYS A 79 -7.18 -3.04 -6.74
C LYS A 79 -8.64 -3.43 -6.98
N GLY A 80 -8.89 -4.51 -7.71
CA GLY A 80 -10.25 -5.05 -7.86
C GLY A 80 -11.31 -4.07 -8.41
N SER A 81 -10.89 -3.07 -9.19
CA SER A 81 -11.76 -1.96 -9.65
C SER A 81 -12.36 -1.08 -8.55
N ASP A 82 -11.79 -1.09 -7.35
CA ASP A 82 -12.17 -0.20 -6.26
C ASP A 82 -11.61 1.22 -6.51
N PRO A 83 -12.47 2.24 -6.67
CA PRO A 83 -12.03 3.62 -6.89
C PRO A 83 -11.41 4.26 -5.63
N ALA A 84 -11.52 3.65 -4.44
CA ALA A 84 -11.02 4.22 -3.20
C ALA A 84 -9.49 4.44 -3.22
N VAL A 85 -8.74 3.50 -3.81
CA VAL A 85 -7.28 3.54 -3.85
C VAL A 85 -6.76 3.27 -5.27
N MET A 86 -6.18 4.32 -5.86
CA MET A 86 -5.31 4.22 -7.03
C MET A 86 -3.86 4.48 -6.63
N LEU A 87 -2.97 3.56 -7.00
CA LEU A 87 -1.53 3.71 -6.86
C LEU A 87 -0.97 4.34 -8.13
N ILE A 88 -0.10 5.33 -7.96
CA ILE A 88 0.60 6.03 -9.05
C ILE A 88 2.06 5.60 -9.00
N PHE A 89 2.61 5.23 -10.15
CA PHE A 89 4.00 4.81 -10.31
C PHE A 89 4.74 5.77 -11.25
N ASP A 90 6.02 5.96 -10.98
CA ASP A 90 6.94 6.71 -11.83
C ASP A 90 7.32 5.92 -13.09
N VAL A 91 8.17 6.52 -13.93
CA VAL A 91 8.69 5.89 -15.16
C VAL A 91 9.54 4.64 -14.90
N ASN A 92 10.07 4.48 -13.69
CA ASN A 92 10.85 3.31 -13.27
C ASN A 92 9.98 2.20 -12.66
N GLY A 93 8.66 2.43 -12.58
CA GLY A 93 7.70 1.52 -11.98
C GLY A 93 7.74 1.50 -10.45
N ILE A 94 8.27 2.53 -9.79
CA ILE A 94 8.28 2.70 -8.33
C ILE A 94 7.08 3.54 -7.90
N ILE A 95 6.47 3.20 -6.75
CA ILE A 95 5.35 3.96 -6.21
C ILE A 95 5.75 5.43 -5.98
N ALA A 96 5.02 6.33 -6.64
CA ALA A 96 5.22 7.77 -6.59
C ALA A 96 4.11 8.49 -5.80
N GLY A 97 2.94 7.85 -5.63
CA GLY A 97 1.84 8.44 -4.89
C GLY A 97 0.59 7.59 -4.83
N ILE A 98 -0.42 8.13 -4.15
CA ILE A 98 -1.74 7.53 -3.97
C ILE A 98 -2.78 8.57 -4.36
N GLN A 99 -3.85 8.14 -5.02
CA GLN A 99 -4.97 8.98 -5.41
C GLN A 99 -6.29 8.23 -5.15
N THR A 100 -7.37 8.96 -4.90
CA THR A 100 -8.74 8.40 -4.98
C THR A 100 -9.37 8.76 -6.32
N ALA A 101 -10.11 7.82 -6.92
CA ALA A 101 -10.97 8.11 -8.06
C ALA A 101 -12.35 8.49 -7.56
N VAL A 102 -12.95 9.52 -8.16
CA VAL A 102 -14.35 9.85 -7.94
C VAL A 102 -15.13 9.45 -9.19
N PRO A 103 -16.12 8.54 -9.08
CA PRO A 103 -16.98 8.22 -10.21
C PRO A 103 -17.67 9.48 -10.75
N LYS A 104 -17.71 9.65 -12.07
CA LYS A 104 -18.34 10.82 -12.70
C LYS A 104 -19.81 10.99 -12.27
N ALA A 105 -20.52 9.87 -12.09
CA ALA A 105 -21.92 9.88 -11.67
C ALA A 105 -22.14 10.44 -10.25
N THR A 106 -21.10 10.43 -9.40
CA THR A 106 -21.17 10.94 -8.02
C THR A 106 -20.53 12.32 -7.87
N TRP A 107 -20.00 12.88 -8.96
CA TRP A 107 -19.37 14.20 -8.95
C TRP A 107 -20.39 15.29 -9.28
N THR A 108 -20.76 16.08 -8.29
CA THR A 108 -21.39 17.39 -8.49
C THR A 108 -20.30 18.46 -8.48
N PRO A 109 -20.02 19.14 -9.60
CA PRO A 109 -19.06 20.23 -9.60
C PRO A 109 -19.55 21.31 -8.63
N PRO A 110 -18.63 21.98 -7.89
CA PRO A 110 -18.98 23.19 -7.16
C PRO A 110 -19.65 24.18 -8.11
N PRO A 111 -20.66 24.97 -7.67
CA PRO A 111 -21.16 26.06 -8.48
C PRO A 111 -19.99 26.96 -8.85
N GLY A 112 -19.65 27.00 -10.13
CA GLY A 112 -18.58 27.85 -10.65
C GLY A 112 -19.01 29.31 -10.57
N PRO A 113 -18.07 30.26 -10.48
CA PRO A 113 -18.40 31.65 -10.77
C PRO A 113 -18.95 31.70 -12.20
N ASN A 114 -20.12 32.32 -12.37
CA ASN A 114 -20.66 32.63 -13.69
C ASN A 114 -19.63 33.53 -14.40
N VAL A 115 -18.92 32.98 -15.38
CA VAL A 115 -18.05 33.72 -16.31
C VAL A 115 -18.73 33.78 -17.67
#